data_AF-H3NMR7-F1
#
_entry.id   AF-H3NMR7-F1
#
_cell.length_a   1.000
_cell.length_b   1.000
_cell.length_c   1.000
_cell.angle_alpha   90.00
_cell.angle_beta   90.00
_cell.angle_gamma   90.00
#
_symmetry.space_group_name_H-M   'P 1'
#
loop_
_entity.id
_entity.type
_entity.pdbx_description
1 polymer ?
#
loop_
_entity_poly.entity_id
_entity_poly.type
_entity_poly.pdbx_seq_one_letter_code
_entity_poly.pdbx_strand_id
1 'polypeptide(L)'
;MNKNIVLDGKQFTNKEVFHDIMVKEFGLPSYYGRNLDALWDLLSEKNDLTILIMNAQGIEQNLGDYGKSVLKLFDDLNSLEGFKVDYIFSTCYMNDLNYESKNTKKKEVKREDSNAFTVKSLDEDTPNFDDSVYLAEGSRLSGKITIGENSSVWYNAVIRADENEVIIGKNSNVQDNAVIHQSEDSKVEIGDNVTIGHTAIVHGAKVEDNVIIGMGATVLDNAVIGKNSIVGANSLVTKGKEIPEGVLVVGIPAKIVRKLTDDEVSSITENAQIYVNLAKKHKKNAI
;
A
#
# COMPACT_ATOMS: atom_id res chain seq x y z
N MET A 1 -18.37 22.84 -22.52
CA MET A 1 -17.62 21.56 -22.59
C MET A 1 -16.46 21.71 -21.62
N ASN A 2 -16.45 20.95 -20.53
CA ASN A 2 -15.36 20.99 -19.56
C ASN A 2 -14.05 20.65 -20.27
N LYS A 3 -13.09 21.57 -20.25
CA LYS A 3 -11.79 21.33 -20.86
C LYS A 3 -10.94 20.59 -19.83
N ASN A 4 -10.66 19.32 -20.12
CA ASN A 4 -9.77 18.51 -19.31
C ASN A 4 -8.33 18.79 -19.73
N ILE A 5 -7.50 19.25 -18.79
CA ILE A 5 -6.09 19.53 -19.01
C ILE A 5 -5.27 18.58 -18.14
N VAL A 6 -4.28 17.93 -18.73
CA VAL A 6 -3.37 17.04 -18.00
C VAL A 6 -1.97 17.65 -18.05
N LEU A 7 -1.38 17.85 -16.88
CA LEU A 7 -0.05 18.37 -16.71
C LEU A 7 0.84 17.28 -16.10
N ASP A 8 2.11 17.25 -16.49
CA ASP A 8 3.11 16.33 -15.91
C ASP A 8 4.23 17.14 -15.28
N GLY A 9 4.32 17.09 -13.94
CA GLY A 9 5.33 17.81 -13.16
C GLY A 9 6.78 17.46 -13.53
N LYS A 10 7.03 16.30 -14.17
CA LYS A 10 8.37 15.95 -14.69
C LYS A 10 8.79 16.83 -15.87
N GLN A 11 7.84 17.43 -16.59
CA GLN A 11 8.13 18.28 -17.75
C GLN A 11 8.56 19.69 -17.33
N PHE A 12 8.31 20.10 -16.09
CA PHE A 12 8.59 21.45 -15.59
C PHE A 12 10.05 21.61 -15.16
N THR A 13 10.98 21.50 -16.11
CA THR A 13 12.43 21.48 -15.85
C THR A 13 13.00 22.84 -15.43
N ASN A 14 12.32 23.95 -15.76
CA ASN A 14 12.62 25.30 -15.30
C ASN A 14 11.40 26.21 -15.49
N LYS A 15 11.48 27.46 -15.00
CA LYS A 15 10.35 28.42 -15.03
C LYS A 15 9.87 28.76 -16.44
N GLU A 16 10.80 28.90 -17.40
CA GLU A 16 10.44 29.22 -18.78
C GLU A 16 9.68 28.06 -19.42
N VAL A 17 10.17 26.83 -19.26
CA VAL A 17 9.50 25.62 -19.76
C VAL A 17 8.11 25.45 -19.15
N PHE A 18 7.96 25.71 -17.85
CA PHE A 18 6.65 25.72 -17.20
C PHE A 18 5.68 26.70 -17.89
N HIS A 19 6.12 27.94 -18.12
CA HIS A 19 5.29 28.96 -18.77
C HIS A 19 4.97 28.66 -20.23
N ASP A 20 5.89 28.07 -20.98
CA ASP A 20 5.63 27.59 -22.34
C ASP A 20 4.52 26.53 -22.37
N ILE A 21 4.56 25.60 -21.41
CA ILE A 21 3.52 24.59 -21.26
C ILE A 21 2.19 25.24 -20.87
N MET A 22 2.18 26.22 -19.95
CA MET A 22 0.96 26.93 -19.58
C MET A 22 0.32 27.65 -20.77
N VAL A 23 1.12 28.36 -21.57
CA VAL A 23 0.65 29.04 -22.79
C VAL A 23 0.00 28.05 -23.75
N LYS A 24 0.65 26.91 -23.99
CA LYS A 24 0.18 25.88 -24.91
C LYS A 24 -1.09 25.20 -24.43
N GLU A 25 -1.12 24.72 -23.19
CA GLU A 25 -2.22 23.88 -22.69
C GLU A 25 -3.48 24.70 -22.39
N PHE A 26 -3.32 25.92 -21.87
CA PHE A 26 -4.44 26.80 -21.53
C PHE A 26 -4.83 27.79 -22.64
N GLY A 27 -4.05 27.84 -23.72
CA GLY A 27 -4.27 28.76 -24.84
C GLY A 27 -4.16 30.22 -24.40
N LEU A 28 -3.08 30.55 -23.67
CA LEU A 28 -2.88 31.90 -23.13
C LEU A 28 -2.42 32.88 -24.22
N PRO A 29 -2.68 34.19 -24.07
CA PRO A 29 -2.28 35.19 -25.07
C PRO A 29 -0.76 35.29 -25.21
N SER A 30 -0.28 35.72 -26.37
CA SER A 30 1.15 35.93 -26.62
C SER A 30 1.79 37.04 -25.75
N TYR A 31 0.97 37.93 -25.18
CA TYR A 31 1.39 38.96 -24.23
C TYR A 31 1.36 38.50 -22.77
N TYR A 32 1.16 37.21 -22.51
CA TYR A 32 1.24 36.63 -21.18
C TYR A 32 2.57 36.97 -20.49
N GLY A 33 2.51 37.61 -19.32
CA GLY A 33 3.66 38.14 -18.60
C GLY A 33 4.59 37.11 -17.94
N ARG A 34 4.39 35.81 -18.20
CA ARG A 34 5.22 34.67 -17.71
C ARG A 34 5.56 34.75 -16.22
N ASN A 35 4.56 35.07 -15.41
CA ASN A 35 4.62 35.11 -13.95
C ASN A 35 3.31 34.58 -13.35
N LEU A 36 3.32 34.21 -12.06
CA LEU A 36 2.19 33.52 -11.44
C LEU A 36 0.97 34.42 -11.24
N ASP A 37 1.16 35.72 -11.00
CA ASP A 37 0.03 36.66 -10.83
C ASP A 37 -0.72 36.81 -12.16
N ALA A 38 0.00 37.03 -13.26
CA ALA A 38 -0.59 37.07 -14.60
C ALA A 38 -1.22 35.72 -15.01
N LEU A 39 -0.67 34.59 -14.53
CA LEU A 39 -1.24 33.27 -14.78
C LEU A 39 -2.56 33.11 -14.03
N TRP A 40 -2.59 33.52 -12.76
CA TRP A 40 -3.76 33.50 -11.91
C TRP A 40 -4.92 34.29 -12.54
N ASP A 41 -4.67 35.53 -12.95
CA ASP A 41 -5.69 36.39 -13.56
C ASP A 41 -6.31 35.71 -14.79
N LEU A 42 -5.46 35.14 -15.66
CA LEU A 42 -5.93 34.48 -16.89
C LEU A 42 -6.62 33.13 -16.65
N LEU A 43 -6.23 32.39 -15.61
CA LEU A 43 -6.82 31.08 -15.31
C LEU A 43 -8.12 31.21 -14.52
N SER A 44 -8.19 32.14 -13.57
CA SER A 44 -9.38 32.36 -12.72
C SER A 44 -10.58 32.92 -13.48
N GLU A 45 -10.37 33.58 -14.62
CA GLU A 45 -11.44 34.03 -15.52
C GLU A 45 -12.05 32.90 -16.38
N LYS A 46 -11.42 31.72 -16.44
CA LYS A 46 -11.97 30.57 -17.19
C LYS A 46 -13.03 29.86 -16.33
N ASN A 47 -14.03 29.27 -16.97
CA ASN A 47 -15.05 28.47 -16.27
C ASN A 47 -14.92 26.98 -16.62
N ASP A 48 -15.36 26.11 -15.70
CA ASP A 48 -15.49 24.66 -15.92
C ASP A 48 -14.19 23.94 -16.34
N LEU A 49 -13.09 24.24 -15.63
CA LEU A 49 -11.78 23.64 -15.86
C LEU A 49 -11.54 22.44 -14.95
N THR A 50 -11.16 21.32 -15.55
CA THR A 50 -10.65 20.16 -14.82
C THR A 50 -9.19 19.94 -15.16
N ILE A 51 -8.32 20.01 -14.16
CA ILE A 51 -6.87 19.92 -14.29
C ILE A 51 -6.40 18.68 -13.52
N LEU A 52 -5.66 17.80 -14.18
CA LEU A 52 -4.99 16.67 -13.55
C LEU A 52 -3.48 16.90 -13.59
N ILE A 53 -2.84 16.99 -12.44
CA ILE A 53 -1.39 17.19 -12.32
C ILE A 53 -0.75 15.87 -11.91
N MET A 54 -0.10 15.20 -12.87
CA MET A 54 0.67 13.99 -12.64
C MET A 54 2.08 14.30 -12.16
N ASN A 55 2.69 13.37 -11.41
CA ASN A 55 4.02 13.51 -10.84
C ASN A 55 4.20 14.87 -10.14
N ALA A 56 3.20 15.29 -9.35
CA ALA A 56 3.14 16.64 -8.78
C ALA A 56 4.36 16.99 -7.91
N GLN A 57 5.01 15.98 -7.29
CA GLN A 57 6.28 16.17 -6.57
C GLN A 57 7.40 16.73 -7.46
N GLY A 58 7.36 16.43 -8.77
CA GLY A 58 8.33 16.93 -9.75
C GLY A 58 8.29 18.46 -9.89
N ILE A 59 7.15 19.10 -9.61
CA ILE A 59 7.01 20.56 -9.71
C ILE A 59 7.90 21.26 -8.68
N GLU A 60 7.81 20.86 -7.42
CA GLU A 60 8.65 21.40 -6.35
C GLU A 60 10.10 20.96 -6.51
N GLN A 61 10.35 19.68 -6.86
CA GLN A 61 11.70 19.16 -7.07
C GLN A 61 12.47 19.92 -8.17
N ASN A 62 11.79 20.29 -9.26
CA ASN A 62 12.44 20.93 -10.41
C ASN A 62 12.46 22.45 -10.31
N LEU A 63 11.46 23.08 -9.69
CA LEU A 63 11.31 24.54 -9.66
C LEU A 63 11.63 25.17 -8.29
N GLY A 64 11.90 24.37 -7.25
CA GLY A 64 12.20 24.83 -5.89
C GLY A 64 11.05 25.65 -5.29
N ASP A 65 11.38 26.77 -4.63
CA ASP A 65 10.37 27.65 -4.01
C ASP A 65 9.34 28.20 -5.01
N TYR A 66 9.74 28.35 -6.28
CA TYR A 66 8.80 28.72 -7.33
C TYR A 66 7.78 27.61 -7.59
N GLY A 67 8.19 26.35 -7.49
CA GLY A 67 7.31 25.19 -7.60
C GLY A 67 6.28 25.13 -6.47
N LYS A 68 6.65 25.50 -5.25
CA LYS A 68 5.70 25.64 -4.12
C LYS A 68 4.62 26.69 -4.43
N SER A 69 5.01 27.82 -4.99
CA SER A 69 4.07 28.86 -5.41
C SER A 69 3.18 28.42 -6.58
N VAL A 70 3.70 27.61 -7.51
CA VAL A 70 2.91 26.99 -8.59
C VAL A 70 1.85 26.05 -8.03
N LEU A 71 2.22 25.16 -7.10
CA LEU A 71 1.27 24.24 -6.45
C LEU A 71 0.19 25.02 -5.70
N LYS A 72 0.60 26.05 -4.94
CA LYS A 72 -0.34 26.93 -4.25
C LYS A 72 -1.33 27.61 -5.21
N LEU A 73 -0.86 28.11 -6.35
CA LEU A 73 -1.74 28.72 -7.36
C LEU A 73 -2.83 27.74 -7.83
N PHE A 74 -2.47 26.48 -8.08
CA PHE A 74 -3.43 25.46 -8.49
C PHE A 74 -4.39 25.05 -7.35
N ASP A 75 -3.93 25.04 -6.10
CA ASP A 75 -4.80 24.83 -4.92
C ASP A 75 -5.80 25.99 -4.74
N ASP A 76 -5.33 27.22 -4.93
CA ASP A 76 -6.17 28.42 -4.87
C ASP A 76 -7.22 28.38 -6.00
N LEU A 77 -6.87 27.88 -7.21
CA LEU A 77 -7.84 27.69 -8.30
C LEU A 77 -8.87 26.62 -7.96
N ASN A 78 -8.46 25.51 -7.33
CA ASN A 78 -9.36 24.43 -6.92
C ASN A 78 -10.41 24.87 -5.89
N SER A 79 -10.17 26.00 -5.22
CA SER A 79 -11.13 26.58 -4.27
C SER A 79 -12.21 27.44 -4.93
N LEU A 80 -12.10 27.70 -6.25
CA LEU A 80 -13.10 28.44 -7.03
C LEU A 80 -14.20 27.51 -7.56
N GLU A 81 -15.43 28.01 -7.64
CA GLU A 81 -16.55 27.27 -8.22
C GLU A 81 -16.31 27.00 -9.71
N GLY A 82 -16.58 25.77 -10.17
CA GLY A 82 -16.35 25.37 -11.56
C GLY A 82 -14.92 24.91 -11.86
N PHE A 83 -14.02 24.90 -10.88
CA PHE A 83 -12.68 24.35 -11.01
C PHE A 83 -12.56 23.01 -10.30
N LYS A 84 -11.80 22.10 -10.89
CA LYS A 84 -11.38 20.85 -10.24
C LYS A 84 -9.92 20.59 -10.55
N VAL A 85 -9.08 20.56 -9.53
CA VAL A 85 -7.66 20.22 -9.65
C VAL A 85 -7.38 18.96 -8.84
N ASP A 86 -6.95 17.90 -9.53
CA ASP A 86 -6.54 16.64 -8.93
C ASP A 86 -5.02 16.45 -9.08
N TYR A 87 -4.38 15.85 -8.09
CA TYR A 87 -2.94 15.59 -8.09
C TYR A 87 -2.65 14.08 -8.00
N ILE A 88 -1.69 13.62 -8.80
CA ILE A 88 -1.12 12.27 -8.70
C ILE A 88 0.35 12.42 -8.32
N PHE A 89 0.69 12.04 -7.09
CA PHE A 89 2.06 11.96 -6.62
C PHE A 89 2.62 10.56 -6.92
N SER A 90 3.79 10.48 -7.56
CA SER A 90 4.40 9.19 -7.96
C SER A 90 5.27 8.56 -6.87
N THR A 91 5.25 9.10 -5.65
CA THR A 91 6.01 8.58 -4.51
C THR A 91 5.07 8.08 -3.43
N CYS A 92 4.92 6.75 -3.37
CA CYS A 92 4.72 6.08 -2.10
C CYS A 92 5.87 6.51 -1.17
N TYR A 93 5.54 7.07 0.00
CA TYR A 93 6.43 7.50 1.08
C TYR A 93 7.49 8.57 0.72
N MET A 94 7.24 9.81 1.13
CA MET A 94 8.05 10.55 2.12
C MET A 94 7.52 11.98 2.25
N ASN A 95 7.19 12.37 3.50
CA ASN A 95 6.92 13.73 4.01
C ASN A 95 5.47 14.21 4.13
N ASP A 96 4.73 13.59 5.07
CA ASP A 96 3.80 14.31 5.96
C ASP A 96 4.56 15.18 6.99
N LEU A 97 5.55 15.96 6.55
CA LEU A 97 6.33 16.86 7.42
C LEU A 97 6.47 18.23 6.75
N ASN A 98 5.41 19.04 6.87
CA ASN A 98 5.48 20.43 7.34
C ASN A 98 4.13 21.14 7.21
N TYR A 99 3.20 20.81 8.10
CA TYR A 99 2.07 21.69 8.41
C TYR A 99 2.03 21.98 9.92
N GLU A 100 2.94 22.84 10.37
CA GLU A 100 2.78 23.63 11.61
C GLU A 100 2.50 25.08 11.16
N SER A 101 1.60 25.88 11.73
CA SER A 101 0.76 25.75 12.91
C SER A 101 -0.38 26.79 12.79
N LYS A 102 -1.58 26.48 13.25
CA LYS A 102 -2.49 27.49 13.80
C LYS A 102 -3.07 27.02 15.12
N ASN A 103 -2.44 27.52 16.17
CA ASN A 103 -2.96 27.82 17.51
C ASN A 103 -4.45 27.47 17.72
N THR A 104 -4.72 26.38 18.42
CA THR A 104 -5.94 26.24 19.21
C THR A 104 -5.60 25.56 20.54
N LYS A 105 -6.03 26.21 21.62
CA LYS A 105 -5.73 25.87 23.01
C LYS A 105 -5.91 24.38 23.28
N LYS A 106 -4.84 23.69 23.71
CA LYS A 106 -4.90 22.32 24.24
C LYS A 106 -5.89 22.27 25.41
N LYS A 107 -7.05 21.66 25.20
CA LYS A 107 -7.68 20.88 26.26
C LYS A 107 -6.87 19.58 26.34
N GLU A 108 -6.24 19.35 27.48
CA GLU A 108 -5.66 18.04 27.79
C GLU A 108 -6.78 17.00 27.84
N VAL A 109 -6.97 16.32 26.72
CA VAL A 109 -7.64 15.02 26.71
C VAL A 109 -6.56 14.02 27.08
N LYS A 110 -6.67 13.41 28.26
CA LYS A 110 -5.88 12.22 28.60
C LYS A 110 -6.20 11.15 27.56
N ARG A 111 -5.28 10.89 26.64
CA ARG A 111 -5.35 9.75 25.73
C ARG A 111 -5.03 8.51 26.56
N GLU A 112 -6.00 7.63 26.74
CA GLU A 112 -5.73 6.27 27.21
C GLU A 112 -5.00 5.53 26.09
N ASP A 113 -3.94 4.81 26.46
CA ASP A 113 -3.00 4.14 25.57
C ASP A 113 -3.71 3.10 24.68
N SER A 114 -3.78 3.32 23.37
CA SER A 114 -4.36 2.33 22.44
C SER A 114 -3.58 2.13 21.15
N ASN A 115 -2.26 2.33 21.18
CA ASN A 115 -1.33 2.01 20.10
C ASN A 115 -0.90 0.52 20.10
N ALA A 116 -1.62 -0.35 20.81
CA ALA A 116 -1.32 -1.78 20.86
C ALA A 116 -1.93 -2.53 19.66
N PHE A 117 -1.32 -3.67 19.31
CA PHE A 117 -2.03 -4.72 18.57
C PHE A 117 -3.26 -5.18 19.36
N THR A 118 -4.25 -5.77 18.69
CA THR A 118 -5.44 -6.31 19.35
C THR A 118 -5.52 -7.81 19.11
N VAL A 119 -5.62 -8.58 20.19
CA VAL A 119 -5.92 -10.01 20.17
C VAL A 119 -7.25 -10.20 20.89
N LYS A 120 -8.24 -10.77 20.21
CA LYS A 120 -9.58 -11.00 20.74
C LYS A 120 -9.97 -12.48 20.65
N SER A 121 -10.37 -13.06 21.78
CA SER A 121 -11.02 -14.38 21.76
C SER A 121 -12.47 -14.24 21.29
N LEU A 122 -12.97 -15.22 20.56
CA LEU A 122 -14.37 -15.33 20.15
C LEU A 122 -14.90 -16.65 20.73
N ASP A 123 -15.91 -16.56 21.59
CA ASP A 123 -16.44 -17.70 22.35
C ASP A 123 -15.33 -18.48 23.07
N GLU A 124 -15.12 -19.75 22.71
CA GLU A 124 -14.08 -20.64 23.23
C GLU A 124 -12.77 -20.62 22.42
N ASP A 125 -12.77 -19.92 21.28
CA ASP A 125 -11.61 -19.81 20.40
C ASP A 125 -10.73 -18.61 20.77
N THR A 126 -9.54 -18.93 21.29
CA THR A 126 -8.50 -17.97 21.62
C THR A 126 -7.31 -18.10 20.66
N PRO A 127 -6.83 -16.99 20.05
CA PRO A 127 -5.59 -17.00 19.29
C PRO A 127 -4.43 -17.55 20.11
N ASN A 128 -3.75 -18.56 19.58
CA ASN A 128 -2.59 -19.20 20.19
C ASN A 128 -1.36 -18.95 19.32
N PHE A 129 -0.26 -18.51 19.93
CA PHE A 129 0.98 -18.24 19.21
C PHE A 129 2.18 -18.34 20.13
N ASP A 130 3.32 -18.70 19.57
CA ASP A 130 4.58 -18.81 20.30
C ASP A 130 5.07 -17.45 20.83
N ASP A 131 5.77 -17.46 21.97
CA ASP A 131 6.32 -16.26 22.61
C ASP A 131 7.27 -15.47 21.71
N SER A 132 7.87 -16.10 20.70
CA SER A 132 8.75 -15.44 19.72
C SER A 132 7.98 -14.60 18.70
N VAL A 133 6.68 -14.84 18.49
CA VAL A 133 5.88 -14.14 17.48
C VAL A 133 5.87 -12.63 17.72
N TYR A 134 6.02 -11.87 16.64
CA TYR A 134 5.94 -10.41 16.66
C TYR A 134 4.59 -9.94 16.13
N LEU A 135 3.87 -9.16 16.94
CA LEU A 135 2.63 -8.49 16.55
C LEU A 135 2.88 -6.98 16.53
N ALA A 136 2.80 -6.38 15.35
CA ALA A 136 3.04 -4.95 15.18
C ALA A 136 1.83 -4.11 15.61
N GLU A 137 2.08 -2.84 15.93
CA GLU A 137 1.03 -1.86 16.21
C GLU A 137 -0.06 -1.86 15.14
N GLY A 138 -1.32 -1.76 15.58
CA GLY A 138 -2.48 -1.75 14.69
C GLY A 138 -2.91 -3.11 14.15
N SER A 139 -2.09 -4.17 14.25
CA SER A 139 -2.52 -5.52 13.87
C SER A 139 -3.73 -5.99 14.69
N ARG A 140 -4.62 -6.77 14.06
CA ARG A 140 -5.87 -7.27 14.64
C ARG A 140 -6.01 -8.77 14.41
N LEU A 141 -6.07 -9.53 15.50
CA LEU A 141 -6.22 -10.99 15.48
C LEU A 141 -7.47 -11.37 16.27
N SER A 142 -8.36 -12.18 15.69
CA SER A 142 -9.55 -12.66 16.41
C SER A 142 -9.99 -14.06 16.03
N GLY A 143 -10.36 -14.87 17.03
CA GLY A 143 -10.93 -16.22 16.86
C GLY A 143 -9.89 -17.34 16.82
N LYS A 144 -10.17 -18.43 16.09
CA LYS A 144 -9.39 -19.68 16.09
C LYS A 144 -8.11 -19.58 15.26
N ILE A 145 -7.08 -18.97 15.84
CA ILE A 145 -5.80 -18.70 15.17
C ILE A 145 -4.68 -19.49 15.83
N THR A 146 -3.81 -20.12 15.04
CA THR A 146 -2.53 -20.69 15.50
C THR A 146 -1.36 -20.10 14.71
N ILE A 147 -0.34 -19.56 15.37
CA ILE A 147 0.87 -19.01 14.72
C ILE A 147 2.14 -19.63 15.28
N GLY A 148 2.98 -20.17 14.38
CA GLY A 148 4.25 -20.81 14.70
C GLY A 148 5.39 -19.86 15.09
N GLU A 149 6.46 -20.45 15.61
CA GLU A 149 7.67 -19.77 16.08
C GLU A 149 8.27 -18.81 15.01
N ASN A 150 8.79 -17.68 15.48
CA ASN A 150 9.48 -16.63 14.71
C ASN A 150 8.63 -15.97 13.62
N SER A 151 7.34 -16.29 13.54
CA SER A 151 6.43 -15.65 12.61
C SER A 151 6.07 -14.23 13.07
N SER A 152 5.54 -13.42 12.14
CA SER A 152 5.26 -12.01 12.40
C SER A 152 4.01 -11.51 11.69
N VAL A 153 3.25 -10.66 12.38
CA VAL A 153 2.07 -9.97 11.86
C VAL A 153 2.34 -8.48 11.92
N TRP A 154 2.38 -7.84 10.76
CA TRP A 154 2.87 -6.48 10.57
C TRP A 154 1.74 -5.45 10.64
N TYR A 155 2.10 -4.17 10.49
CA TYR A 155 1.27 -3.06 10.87
C TYR A 155 -0.10 -3.10 10.18
N ASN A 156 -1.15 -2.96 10.98
CA ASN A 156 -2.55 -2.95 10.52
C ASN A 156 -3.00 -4.22 9.75
N ALA A 157 -2.25 -5.32 9.77
CA ALA A 157 -2.71 -6.58 9.23
C ALA A 157 -3.88 -7.13 10.04
N VAL A 158 -4.85 -7.76 9.37
CA VAL A 158 -6.05 -8.32 9.99
C VAL A 158 -6.11 -9.83 9.73
N ILE A 159 -6.17 -10.60 10.82
CA ILE A 159 -6.38 -12.04 10.79
C ILE A 159 -7.66 -12.33 11.57
N ARG A 160 -8.69 -12.78 10.86
CA ARG A 160 -10.00 -13.07 11.45
C ARG A 160 -10.35 -14.53 11.15
N ALA A 161 -10.57 -15.30 12.21
CA ALA A 161 -10.84 -16.73 12.19
C ALA A 161 -12.13 -17.01 12.98
N ASP A 162 -13.24 -16.46 12.50
CA ASP A 162 -14.53 -16.40 13.19
C ASP A 162 -15.61 -17.35 12.63
N GLU A 163 -15.36 -17.99 11.49
CA GLU A 163 -16.22 -19.05 10.92
C GLU A 163 -15.47 -20.40 10.84
N ASN A 164 -14.14 -20.39 10.84
CA ASN A 164 -13.25 -21.54 10.73
C ASN A 164 -11.83 -21.16 11.21
N GLU A 165 -10.86 -22.08 11.13
CA GLU A 165 -9.50 -21.90 11.65
C GLU A 165 -8.52 -21.22 10.67
N VAL A 166 -7.56 -20.48 11.25
CA VAL A 166 -6.39 -19.96 10.53
C VAL A 166 -5.12 -20.52 11.18
N ILE A 167 -4.31 -21.22 10.39
CA ILE A 167 -3.04 -21.81 10.82
C ILE A 167 -1.91 -21.15 10.04
N ILE A 168 -0.90 -20.64 10.74
CA ILE A 168 0.32 -20.05 10.17
C ILE A 168 1.52 -20.78 10.76
N GLY A 169 2.38 -21.29 9.88
CA GLY A 169 3.61 -22.01 10.23
C GLY A 169 4.69 -21.13 10.85
N LYS A 170 5.92 -21.64 10.85
CA LYS A 170 7.11 -21.00 11.42
C LYS A 170 7.79 -20.07 10.43
N ASN A 171 8.45 -19.04 10.94
CA ASN A 171 9.22 -18.06 10.15
C ASN A 171 8.39 -17.37 9.04
N SER A 172 7.06 -17.37 9.16
CA SER A 172 6.15 -16.82 8.17
C SER A 172 5.77 -15.39 8.54
N ASN A 173 5.55 -14.53 7.56
CA ASN A 173 5.26 -13.12 7.78
C ASN A 173 3.98 -12.70 7.06
N VAL A 174 3.11 -12.01 7.80
CA VAL A 174 1.87 -11.38 7.32
C VAL A 174 2.09 -9.89 7.30
N GLN A 175 2.44 -9.36 6.13
CA GLN A 175 2.91 -7.99 5.98
C GLN A 175 1.80 -6.94 6.13
N ASP A 176 2.19 -5.68 6.08
CA ASP A 176 1.35 -4.52 6.40
C ASP A 176 0.03 -4.52 5.64
N ASN A 177 -1.07 -4.26 6.36
CA ASN A 177 -2.43 -4.23 5.82
C ASN A 177 -2.89 -5.50 5.09
N ALA A 178 -2.17 -6.63 5.20
CA ALA A 178 -2.65 -7.90 4.66
C ALA A 178 -3.90 -8.37 5.42
N VAL A 179 -4.79 -9.05 4.71
CA VAL A 179 -6.05 -9.56 5.26
C VAL A 179 -6.10 -11.08 5.08
N ILE A 180 -6.31 -11.77 6.20
CA ILE A 180 -6.53 -13.22 6.24
C ILE A 180 -7.91 -13.48 6.81
N HIS A 181 -8.77 -14.12 6.02
CA HIS A 181 -10.11 -14.53 6.42
C HIS A 181 -10.41 -15.89 5.79
N GLN A 182 -11.53 -16.49 6.16
CA GLN A 182 -11.90 -17.84 5.79
C GLN A 182 -13.42 -17.88 5.60
N SER A 183 -13.91 -18.94 4.95
CA SER A 183 -15.33 -19.26 4.88
C SER A 183 -15.62 -20.46 5.78
N GLU A 184 -16.88 -20.65 6.19
CA GLU A 184 -17.34 -21.83 6.94
C GLU A 184 -16.74 -23.17 6.43
N ASP A 185 -16.73 -23.39 5.11
CA ASP A 185 -16.24 -24.64 4.48
C ASP A 185 -14.73 -24.63 4.13
N SER A 186 -13.98 -23.57 4.46
CA SER A 186 -12.63 -23.37 3.93
C SER A 186 -11.73 -22.63 4.91
N LYS A 187 -10.94 -23.39 5.67
CA LYS A 187 -9.88 -22.88 6.54
C LYS A 187 -8.72 -22.26 5.77
N VAL A 188 -7.89 -21.48 6.46
CA VAL A 188 -6.60 -21.01 5.93
C VAL A 188 -5.46 -21.81 6.55
N GLU A 189 -4.59 -22.35 5.70
CA GLU A 189 -3.37 -23.03 6.11
C GLU A 189 -2.18 -22.40 5.40
N ILE A 190 -1.32 -21.73 6.15
CA ILE A 190 -0.08 -21.11 5.67
C ILE A 190 1.09 -21.89 6.27
N GLY A 191 1.97 -22.42 5.41
CA GLY A 191 3.13 -23.22 5.79
C GLY A 191 4.27 -22.44 6.42
N ASP A 192 5.44 -23.09 6.47
CA ASP A 192 6.67 -22.53 7.00
C ASP A 192 7.39 -21.66 5.96
N ASN A 193 8.07 -20.60 6.40
CA ASN A 193 8.83 -19.68 5.55
C ASN A 193 7.97 -19.03 4.43
N VAL A 194 6.72 -18.71 4.74
CA VAL A 194 5.80 -18.07 3.81
C VAL A 194 5.78 -16.56 4.02
N THR A 195 5.82 -15.82 2.92
CA THR A 195 5.64 -14.37 2.90
C THR A 195 4.28 -14.03 2.32
N ILE A 196 3.37 -13.49 3.15
CA ILE A 196 2.13 -12.86 2.71
C ILE A 196 2.39 -11.38 2.54
N GLY A 197 2.48 -10.93 1.29
CA GLY A 197 2.89 -9.59 0.91
C GLY A 197 1.98 -8.47 1.40
N HIS A 198 2.51 -7.25 1.46
CA HIS A 198 1.73 -6.07 1.86
C HIS A 198 0.40 -5.99 1.12
N THR A 199 -0.69 -5.68 1.82
CA THR A 199 -2.06 -5.58 1.30
C THR A 199 -2.56 -6.82 0.54
N ALA A 200 -1.92 -7.98 0.68
CA ALA A 200 -2.41 -9.22 0.08
C ALA A 200 -3.65 -9.72 0.83
N ILE A 201 -4.50 -10.45 0.12
CA ILE A 201 -5.71 -11.08 0.67
C ILE A 201 -5.56 -12.59 0.50
N VAL A 202 -5.63 -13.34 1.60
CA VAL A 202 -5.70 -14.80 1.60
C VAL A 202 -7.04 -15.19 2.21
N HIS A 203 -7.90 -15.82 1.42
CA HIS A 203 -9.25 -16.20 1.81
C HIS A 203 -9.43 -17.71 1.66
N GLY A 204 -9.57 -18.43 2.78
CA GLY A 204 -9.88 -19.87 2.80
C GLY A 204 -8.96 -20.78 1.95
N ALA A 205 -7.67 -20.44 1.85
CA ALA A 205 -6.72 -21.10 0.95
C ALA A 205 -5.60 -21.82 1.69
N LYS A 206 -4.99 -22.81 1.03
CA LYS A 206 -3.78 -23.49 1.48
C LYS A 206 -2.56 -22.92 0.73
N VAL A 207 -1.59 -22.41 1.47
CA VAL A 207 -0.30 -21.95 0.99
C VAL A 207 0.76 -22.84 1.61
N GLU A 208 1.43 -23.65 0.80
CA GLU A 208 2.48 -24.56 1.27
C GLU A 208 3.78 -23.83 1.61
N ASP A 209 4.77 -24.58 2.08
CA ASP A 209 6.03 -24.04 2.58
C ASP A 209 6.83 -23.27 1.52
N ASN A 210 7.57 -22.27 1.98
CA ASN A 210 8.52 -21.50 1.19
C ASN A 210 7.85 -20.85 -0.03
N VAL A 211 6.77 -20.10 0.21
CA VAL A 211 5.98 -19.42 -0.81
C VAL A 211 5.99 -17.90 -0.60
N ILE A 212 5.99 -17.14 -1.68
CA ILE A 212 5.69 -15.70 -1.66
C ILE A 212 4.31 -15.48 -2.28
N ILE A 213 3.40 -14.92 -1.50
CA ILE A 213 2.20 -14.24 -2.00
C ILE A 213 2.57 -12.78 -2.19
N GLY A 214 2.68 -12.33 -3.44
CA GLY A 214 3.11 -10.97 -3.76
C GLY A 214 2.18 -9.91 -3.19
N MET A 215 2.71 -8.70 -2.98
CA MET A 215 1.92 -7.57 -2.48
C MET A 215 0.67 -7.33 -3.34
N GLY A 216 -0.46 -7.03 -2.68
CA GLY A 216 -1.75 -6.82 -3.33
C GLY A 216 -2.34 -8.04 -4.04
N ALA A 217 -1.71 -9.21 -3.99
CA ALA A 217 -2.29 -10.42 -4.57
C ALA A 217 -3.51 -10.90 -3.76
N THR A 218 -4.45 -11.54 -4.43
CA THR A 218 -5.63 -12.15 -3.82
C THR A 218 -5.66 -13.64 -4.12
N VAL A 219 -5.78 -14.46 -3.09
CA VAL A 219 -5.92 -15.91 -3.17
C VAL A 219 -7.27 -16.31 -2.57
N LEU A 220 -8.14 -16.90 -3.39
CA LEU A 220 -9.52 -17.22 -3.03
C LEU A 220 -9.68 -18.65 -2.49
N ASP A 221 -10.87 -18.94 -1.95
CA ASP A 221 -11.17 -20.18 -1.22
C ASP A 221 -10.72 -21.44 -1.95
N ASN A 222 -10.26 -22.43 -1.20
CA ASN A 222 -9.85 -23.75 -1.68
C ASN A 222 -8.72 -23.72 -2.73
N ALA A 223 -8.09 -22.57 -3.00
CA ALA A 223 -6.88 -22.54 -3.80
C ALA A 223 -5.73 -23.20 -3.02
N VAL A 224 -4.86 -23.89 -3.75
CA VAL A 224 -3.65 -24.51 -3.20
C VAL A 224 -2.45 -23.93 -3.92
N ILE A 225 -1.57 -23.27 -3.16
CA ILE A 225 -0.30 -22.76 -3.66
C ILE A 225 0.79 -23.73 -3.27
N GLY A 226 1.30 -24.48 -4.25
CA GLY A 226 2.34 -25.48 -4.04
C GLY A 226 3.65 -24.86 -3.57
N LYS A 227 4.42 -25.63 -2.81
CA LYS A 227 5.68 -25.20 -2.18
C LYS A 227 6.65 -24.54 -3.19
N ASN A 228 7.57 -23.71 -2.70
CA ASN A 228 8.60 -23.08 -3.54
C ASN A 228 8.02 -22.27 -4.70
N SER A 229 6.89 -21.60 -4.50
CA SER A 229 6.21 -20.84 -5.57
C SER A 229 6.14 -19.35 -5.26
N ILE A 230 6.01 -18.55 -6.31
CA ILE A 230 5.82 -17.11 -6.21
C ILE A 230 4.52 -16.75 -6.94
N VAL A 231 3.57 -16.18 -6.20
CA VAL A 231 2.43 -15.45 -6.78
C VAL A 231 2.85 -14.00 -6.93
N GLY A 232 2.88 -13.49 -8.16
CA GLY A 232 3.31 -12.12 -8.44
C GLY A 232 2.37 -11.08 -7.84
N ALA A 233 2.88 -9.86 -7.64
CA ALA A 233 2.11 -8.74 -7.13
C ALA A 233 0.82 -8.50 -7.92
N ASN A 234 -0.25 -8.12 -7.22
CA ASN A 234 -1.59 -7.85 -7.77
C ASN A 234 -2.20 -9.01 -8.58
N SER A 235 -1.76 -10.26 -8.38
CA SER A 235 -2.34 -11.41 -9.06
C SER A 235 -3.60 -11.91 -8.37
N LEU A 236 -4.53 -12.50 -9.12
CA LEU A 236 -5.75 -13.11 -8.58
C LEU A 236 -5.75 -14.63 -8.82
N VAL A 237 -5.50 -15.41 -7.77
CA VAL A 237 -5.67 -16.87 -7.79
C VAL A 237 -7.13 -17.19 -7.49
N THR A 238 -7.82 -17.76 -8.48
CA THR A 238 -9.25 -18.04 -8.41
C THR A 238 -9.59 -19.19 -7.46
N LYS A 239 -10.84 -19.26 -7.01
CA LYS A 239 -11.37 -20.33 -6.14
C LYS A 239 -11.02 -21.72 -6.68
N GLY A 240 -10.54 -22.61 -5.81
CA GLY A 240 -10.21 -24.01 -6.14
C GLY A 240 -9.02 -24.18 -7.08
N LYS A 241 -8.25 -23.12 -7.37
CA LYS A 241 -7.12 -23.21 -8.28
C LYS A 241 -5.94 -23.90 -7.59
N GLU A 242 -5.46 -24.98 -8.19
CA GLU A 242 -4.22 -25.62 -7.79
C GLU A 242 -3.05 -25.06 -8.61
N ILE A 243 -2.04 -24.56 -7.89
CA ILE A 243 -0.75 -24.13 -8.41
C ILE A 243 0.29 -25.18 -8.02
N PRO A 244 1.03 -25.77 -8.98
CA PRO A 244 2.06 -26.77 -8.68
C PRO A 244 3.25 -26.14 -7.96
N GLU A 245 4.13 -26.97 -7.39
CA GLU A 245 5.36 -26.49 -6.77
C GLU A 245 6.34 -25.84 -7.76
N GLY A 246 7.16 -24.92 -7.27
CA GLY A 246 8.33 -24.44 -8.02
C GLY A 246 8.00 -23.49 -9.17
N VAL A 247 6.90 -22.73 -9.12
CA VAL A 247 6.47 -21.89 -10.25
C VAL A 247 6.25 -20.42 -9.91
N LEU A 248 6.41 -19.58 -10.93
CA LEU A 248 5.96 -18.19 -10.95
C LEU A 248 4.56 -18.13 -11.56
N VAL A 249 3.62 -17.52 -10.84
CA VAL A 249 2.24 -17.30 -11.27
C VAL A 249 1.93 -15.80 -11.26
N VAL A 250 1.37 -15.26 -12.35
CA VAL A 250 1.02 -13.83 -12.41
C VAL A 250 -0.32 -13.57 -13.11
N GLY A 251 -0.93 -12.41 -12.82
CA GLY A 251 -2.04 -11.85 -13.59
C GLY A 251 -3.43 -12.05 -12.96
N ILE A 252 -4.47 -11.60 -13.69
CA ILE A 252 -5.88 -11.64 -13.27
C ILE A 252 -6.71 -12.22 -14.44
N PRO A 253 -7.18 -13.48 -14.37
CA PRO A 253 -6.82 -14.50 -13.38
C PRO A 253 -5.36 -14.94 -13.54
N ALA A 254 -4.76 -15.38 -12.42
CA ALA A 254 -3.36 -15.74 -12.36
C ALA A 254 -3.06 -17.00 -13.20
N LYS A 255 -1.99 -16.95 -13.98
CA LYS A 255 -1.52 -18.05 -14.84
C LYS A 255 -0.08 -18.39 -14.51
N ILE A 256 0.25 -19.68 -14.57
CA ILE A 256 1.62 -20.17 -14.46
C ILE A 256 2.41 -19.64 -15.66
N VAL A 257 3.50 -18.92 -15.38
CA VAL A 257 4.36 -18.33 -16.40
C VAL A 257 5.51 -19.26 -16.74
N ARG A 258 6.21 -19.74 -15.69
CA ARG A 258 7.41 -20.57 -15.81
C ARG A 258 7.74 -21.22 -14.47
N LYS A 259 8.68 -22.16 -14.50
CA LYS A 259 9.35 -22.64 -13.28
C LYS A 259 10.27 -21.56 -12.71
N LEU A 260 10.42 -21.57 -11.40
CA LEU A 260 11.44 -20.79 -10.71
C LEU A 260 12.83 -21.37 -10.96
N THR A 261 13.84 -20.52 -10.90
CA THR A 261 15.24 -20.95 -10.80
C THR A 261 15.60 -21.34 -9.37
N ASP A 262 16.70 -22.06 -9.18
CA ASP A 262 17.18 -22.43 -7.84
C ASP A 262 17.51 -21.19 -6.98
N ASP A 263 18.03 -20.13 -7.61
CA ASP A 263 18.29 -18.83 -6.96
C ASP A 263 16.98 -18.17 -6.50
N GLU A 264 15.92 -18.22 -7.32
CA GLU A 264 14.61 -17.69 -6.95
C GLU A 264 14.01 -18.47 -5.79
N VAL A 265 14.09 -19.81 -5.79
CA VAL A 265 13.63 -20.64 -4.68
C VAL A 265 14.39 -20.33 -3.39
N SER A 266 15.71 -20.15 -3.47
CA SER A 266 16.57 -19.79 -2.33
C SER A 266 16.22 -18.41 -1.78
N SER A 267 15.91 -17.45 -2.67
CA SER A 267 15.53 -16.09 -2.29
C SER A 267 14.24 -16.03 -1.47
N ILE A 268 13.34 -17.01 -1.60
CA ILE A 268 12.12 -17.08 -0.78
C ILE A 268 12.47 -17.36 0.68
N THR A 269 13.34 -18.33 0.93
CA THR A 269 13.80 -18.64 2.29
C THR A 269 14.59 -17.48 2.89
N GLU A 270 15.45 -16.85 2.10
CA GLU A 270 16.20 -15.66 2.52
C GLU A 270 15.25 -14.52 2.90
N ASN A 271 14.18 -14.30 2.12
CA ASN A 271 13.16 -13.30 2.41
C ASN A 271 12.46 -13.56 3.75
N ALA A 272 12.04 -14.80 4.01
CA ALA A 272 11.46 -15.19 5.29
C ALA A 272 12.43 -14.91 6.46
N GLN A 273 13.71 -15.25 6.31
CA GLN A 273 14.72 -15.04 7.33
C GLN A 273 15.01 -13.55 7.60
N ILE A 274 14.95 -12.70 6.56
CA ILE A 274 15.02 -11.24 6.71
C ILE A 274 13.88 -10.77 7.62
N TYR A 275 12.65 -11.25 7.38
CA TYR A 275 11.49 -10.87 8.18
C TYR A 275 11.57 -11.37 9.63
N VAL A 276 12.11 -12.56 9.88
CA VAL A 276 12.42 -13.03 11.24
C VAL A 276 13.37 -12.07 11.97
N ASN A 277 14.41 -11.58 11.28
CA ASN A 277 15.38 -10.66 11.87
C ASN A 277 14.77 -9.26 12.11
N LEU A 278 13.93 -8.78 11.19
CA LEU A 278 13.20 -7.53 11.35
C LEU A 278 12.21 -7.62 12.51
N ALA A 279 11.45 -8.71 12.64
CA ALA A 279 10.54 -8.96 13.74
C ALA A 279 11.27 -8.88 15.11
N LYS A 280 12.44 -9.54 15.23
CA LYS A 280 13.29 -9.46 16.43
C LYS A 280 13.75 -8.03 16.72
N LYS A 281 14.13 -7.28 15.69
CA LYS A 281 14.54 -5.87 15.82
C LYS A 281 13.40 -4.98 16.29
N HIS A 282 12.20 -5.13 15.74
CA HIS A 282 11.05 -4.32 16.13
C HIS A 282 10.56 -4.67 17.54
N LYS A 283 10.50 -5.96 17.88
CA LYS A 283 10.11 -6.44 19.21
C LYS A 283 11.02 -5.89 20.32
N LYS A 284 12.31 -5.68 20.05
CA LYS A 284 13.26 -5.08 21.00
C LYS A 284 13.07 -3.57 21.20
N ASN A 285 12.54 -2.87 20.20
CA ASN A 285 12.48 -1.41 20.15
C ASN A 285 11.05 -0.85 20.32
N ALA A 286 10.09 -1.67 20.75
CA ALA A 286 8.78 -1.17 21.17
C ALA A 286 8.95 -0.35 22.46
N ILE A 287 8.70 0.96 22.38
CA ILE A 287 8.77 1.92 23.50
C ILE A 287 7.43 1.94 24.21
#